data_AF-A0A9P3MFR9-F1
#
_entry.id   AF-A0A9P3MFR9-F1
#
_cell.length_a   1.000
_cell.length_b   1.000
_cell.length_c   1.000
_cell.angle_alpha   90.00
_cell.angle_beta   90.00
_cell.angle_gamma   90.00
#
_symmetry.space_group_name_H-M   'P 1'
#
loop_
_entity.id
_entity.type
_entity.pdbx_description
1 polymer ?
#
loop_
_entity_poly.entity_id
_entity_poly.type
_entity_poly.pdbx_seq_one_letter_code
_entity_poly.pdbx_strand_id
1 'polypeptide(L)'
;LAAVALHKKDPEQERKTKKQKRVMSEESGMASCATSGARATTIAVVGDCMLGRLVNHMLLRRGKAALVSGVDPDDQRYSALAAAWQAEQDADEDAARIPEGFWPDTSTGYIWDGWLPLLRAADCRIANLETSVTRHRDKWPNQAFNFRMHPANIDALTVAGIDFCSLANNHMLDFQTEGMRETMASLTRVGIRFAGCGRNLAEASAPAFIKLHGGNSSLPPIQLALFSAADHFKYWAATEDSPGIHLIDPERVTDTDLNRIAGLVRAAKEIPHTNTTAAEAARPEAAPGPSSPSAAASTVPTTTLPGRTLAVFCLHWGPNYAWQPSAAIRRLAHALVDRCGADLVIGTSAHHIQGVECHHGTPILYSCGDFIDDYRVDEEYRNDLSFLFQLHLDPVSCCFTSIGLFPNAIRALQASTGVSGEERRWLYARMRQLCGAMGTKVRAVDRSLRHLEIVL
;
A
#
# COMPACT_ATOMS: atom_id res chain seq x y z
N LEU A 1 -57.72 -1.46 -44.88
CA LEU A 1 -56.64 -2.19 -44.19
C LEU A 1 -55.42 -1.29 -44.09
N ALA A 2 -55.34 -0.48 -43.05
CA ALA A 2 -54.15 0.24 -42.62
C ALA A 2 -54.38 0.67 -41.17
N ALA A 3 -53.76 -0.03 -40.22
CA ALA A 3 -53.75 0.34 -38.81
C ALA A 3 -52.31 0.70 -38.43
N VAL A 4 -52.15 1.91 -37.91
CA VAL A 4 -50.89 2.54 -37.50
C VAL A 4 -50.34 1.82 -36.27
N ALA A 5 -49.11 1.31 -36.37
CA ALA A 5 -48.40 0.66 -35.28
C ALA A 5 -47.67 1.69 -34.40
N LEU A 6 -48.08 1.80 -33.15
CA LEU A 6 -47.37 2.53 -32.08
C LEU A 6 -46.21 1.67 -31.57
N HIS A 7 -44.97 2.13 -31.79
CA HIS A 7 -43.77 1.59 -31.15
C HIS A 7 -43.81 1.88 -29.64
N LYS A 8 -44.08 0.85 -28.82
CA LYS A 8 -43.81 0.90 -27.38
C LYS A 8 -42.31 0.69 -27.18
N LYS A 9 -41.63 1.68 -26.58
CA LYS A 9 -40.23 1.55 -26.15
C LYS A 9 -40.13 0.55 -25.00
N ASP A 10 -39.11 -0.29 -25.09
CA ASP A 10 -38.76 -1.34 -24.12
C ASP A 10 -38.33 -0.73 -22.76
N PRO A 11 -39.01 -1.04 -21.65
CA PRO A 11 -38.68 -0.54 -20.31
C PRO A 11 -37.26 -0.93 -19.84
N GLU A 12 -36.67 -1.97 -20.43
CA GLU A 12 -35.35 -2.48 -20.03
C GLU A 12 -34.21 -1.61 -20.56
N GLN A 13 -34.37 -1.00 -21.74
CA GLN A 13 -33.41 -0.02 -22.24
C GLN A 13 -33.43 1.26 -21.43
N GLU A 14 -34.59 1.73 -20.99
CA GLU A 14 -34.71 2.99 -20.23
C GLU A 14 -34.08 2.89 -18.82
N ARG A 15 -34.07 1.69 -18.23
CA ARG A 15 -33.34 1.39 -16.98
C ARG A 15 -31.82 1.39 -17.17
N LYS A 16 -31.31 0.87 -18.29
CA LYS A 16 -29.87 0.89 -18.60
C LYS A 16 -29.36 2.32 -18.81
N THR A 17 -30.10 3.16 -19.54
CA THR A 17 -29.71 4.56 -19.79
C THR A 17 -29.76 5.42 -18.53
N LYS A 18 -30.71 5.17 -17.61
CA LYS A 18 -30.76 5.85 -16.30
C LYS A 18 -29.64 5.42 -15.36
N LYS A 19 -29.22 4.14 -15.39
CA LYS A 19 -28.08 3.63 -14.60
C LYS A 19 -26.76 4.23 -15.10
N GLN A 20 -26.59 4.35 -16.42
CA GLN A 20 -25.39 4.92 -17.04
C GLN A 20 -25.27 6.45 -16.80
N LYS A 21 -26.38 7.19 -16.87
CA LYS A 21 -26.40 8.62 -16.52
C LYS A 21 -26.14 8.90 -15.04
N ARG A 22 -26.52 7.97 -14.15
CA ARG A 22 -26.29 8.09 -12.71
C ARG A 22 -24.82 7.82 -12.34
N VAL A 23 -24.18 6.84 -12.99
CA VAL A 23 -22.72 6.61 -12.88
C VAL A 23 -21.94 7.83 -13.36
N MET A 24 -22.33 8.44 -14.50
CA MET A 24 -21.67 9.65 -15.00
C MET A 24 -21.88 10.90 -14.12
N SER A 25 -23.02 11.01 -13.41
CA SER A 25 -23.23 12.08 -12.42
C SER A 25 -22.53 11.83 -11.08
N GLU A 26 -22.23 10.56 -10.75
CA GLU A 26 -21.48 10.15 -9.55
C GLU A 26 -19.98 10.36 -9.73
N GLU A 27 -19.45 10.26 -10.96
CA GLU A 27 -18.06 10.64 -11.32
C GLU A 27 -17.83 12.16 -11.23
N SER A 28 -18.82 12.99 -11.61
CA SER A 28 -18.69 14.46 -11.52
C SER A 28 -18.77 15.00 -10.09
N GLY A 29 -19.31 14.24 -9.14
CA GLY A 29 -19.41 14.64 -7.73
C GLY A 29 -18.12 14.48 -6.91
N MET A 30 -17.07 13.87 -7.48
CA MET A 30 -15.74 13.72 -6.85
C MET A 30 -14.84 14.95 -7.02
N ALA A 31 -15.28 15.97 -7.75
CA ALA A 31 -14.48 17.13 -8.09
C ALA A 31 -15.25 18.46 -7.94
N SER A 32 -15.82 18.77 -6.76
CA SER A 32 -16.09 20.18 -6.44
C SER A 32 -16.17 20.46 -4.93
N CYS A 33 -15.04 20.82 -4.35
CA CYS A 33 -15.00 21.81 -3.28
C CYS A 33 -13.75 22.66 -3.51
N ALA A 34 -13.83 23.57 -4.48
CA ALA A 34 -12.79 24.56 -4.73
C ALA A 34 -13.10 25.81 -3.89
N THR A 35 -12.70 25.79 -2.62
CA THR A 35 -12.25 27.00 -1.95
C THR A 35 -10.77 27.18 -2.30
N SER A 36 -10.31 28.42 -2.46
CA SER A 36 -8.99 28.80 -2.97
C SER A 36 -7.81 28.49 -2.00
N GLY A 37 -7.78 27.29 -1.43
CA GLY A 37 -6.67 26.74 -0.65
C GLY A 37 -5.89 25.72 -1.48
N ALA A 38 -4.60 25.56 -1.22
CA ALA A 38 -3.80 24.50 -1.83
C ALA A 38 -4.45 23.13 -1.55
N ARG A 39 -4.59 22.29 -2.59
CA ARG A 39 -5.09 20.91 -2.43
C ARG A 39 -4.18 20.18 -1.44
N ALA A 40 -4.76 19.50 -0.46
CA ALA A 40 -4.01 18.64 0.45
C ALA A 40 -3.20 17.60 -0.35
N THR A 41 -1.96 17.35 0.08
CA THR A 41 -1.13 16.27 -0.48
C THR A 41 -1.61 14.95 0.09
N THR A 42 -1.85 13.95 -0.75
CA THR A 42 -2.39 12.66 -0.32
C THR A 42 -1.39 11.53 -0.43
N ILE A 43 -1.24 10.76 0.65
CA ILE A 43 -0.44 9.53 0.67
C ILE A 43 -1.40 8.36 0.85
N ALA A 44 -1.44 7.46 -0.14
CA ALA A 44 -2.18 6.22 -0.06
C ALA A 44 -1.27 5.13 0.51
N VAL A 45 -1.73 4.48 1.57
CA VAL A 45 -1.08 3.33 2.20
C VAL A 45 -1.99 2.13 2.02
N VAL A 46 -1.45 1.12 1.36
CA VAL A 46 -1.99 -0.24 1.35
C VAL A 46 -1.15 -1.07 2.31
N GLY A 47 -1.77 -2.00 3.02
CA GLY A 47 -1.06 -2.88 3.94
C GLY A 47 -0.31 -3.99 3.19
N ASP A 48 -0.49 -5.23 3.64
CA ASP A 48 0.26 -6.37 3.13
C ASP A 48 -0.18 -6.71 1.71
N CYS A 49 0.80 -6.73 0.79
CA CYS A 49 0.64 -7.14 -0.59
C CYS A 49 1.37 -8.47 -0.80
N MET A 50 0.63 -9.56 -0.65
CA MET A 50 1.09 -10.93 -0.78
C MET A 50 0.65 -11.50 -2.12
N LEU A 51 1.55 -11.46 -3.11
CA LEU A 51 1.27 -11.92 -4.47
C LEU A 51 1.88 -13.30 -4.75
N GLY A 52 2.56 -13.90 -3.78
CA GLY A 52 3.52 -14.99 -4.00
C GLY A 52 2.95 -16.41 -4.14
N ARG A 53 1.63 -16.57 -4.33
CA ARG A 53 0.95 -17.87 -4.48
C ARG A 53 -0.02 -17.91 -5.66
N LEU A 54 -1.32 -18.09 -5.43
CA LEU A 54 -2.34 -18.18 -6.48
C LEU A 54 -2.37 -16.92 -7.34
N VAL A 55 -2.19 -15.74 -6.75
CA VAL A 55 -2.07 -14.46 -7.48
C VAL A 55 -0.92 -14.52 -8.51
N ASN A 56 0.27 -14.98 -8.10
CA ASN A 56 1.41 -15.15 -9.00
C ASN A 56 1.08 -16.10 -10.17
N HIS A 57 0.45 -17.24 -9.86
CA HIS A 57 0.09 -18.24 -10.88
C HIS A 57 -0.97 -17.75 -11.86
N MET A 58 -1.95 -16.99 -11.37
CA MET A 58 -2.96 -16.32 -12.19
C MET A 58 -2.31 -15.36 -13.19
N LEU A 59 -1.44 -14.47 -12.70
CA LEU A 59 -0.80 -13.43 -13.51
C LEU A 59 0.17 -14.01 -14.55
N LEU A 60 0.82 -15.15 -14.26
CA LEU A 60 1.68 -15.83 -15.24
C LEU A 60 0.91 -16.39 -16.46
N ARG A 61 -0.42 -16.48 -16.39
CA ARG A 61 -1.29 -16.97 -17.47
C ARG A 61 -1.85 -15.87 -18.36
N ARG A 62 -1.45 -14.61 -18.15
CA ARG A 62 -1.81 -13.48 -19.02
C ARG A 62 -1.60 -13.83 -20.49
N GLY A 63 -2.67 -13.69 -21.28
CA GLY A 63 -2.68 -13.97 -22.72
C GLY A 63 -2.73 -15.45 -23.11
N LYS A 64 -2.87 -16.40 -22.16
CA LYS A 64 -2.85 -17.85 -22.43
C LYS A 64 -4.14 -18.60 -22.08
N ALA A 65 -5.02 -18.06 -21.23
CA ALA A 65 -6.24 -18.76 -20.80
C ALA A 65 -7.48 -18.26 -21.56
N ALA A 66 -8.33 -19.19 -21.99
CA ALA A 66 -9.71 -18.86 -22.36
C ALA A 66 -10.42 -18.32 -21.10
N LEU A 67 -10.75 -17.03 -21.12
CA LEU A 67 -11.46 -16.36 -20.04
C LEU A 67 -12.80 -17.05 -19.81
N VAL A 68 -13.12 -17.42 -18.56
CA VAL A 68 -14.52 -17.67 -18.20
C VAL A 68 -15.11 -16.30 -17.89
N SER A 69 -15.73 -15.67 -18.88
CA SER A 69 -16.48 -14.44 -18.65
C SER A 69 -17.65 -14.73 -17.72
N GLY A 70 -17.75 -14.01 -16.59
CA GLY A 70 -18.93 -14.05 -15.71
C GLY A 70 -18.85 -14.99 -14.52
N VAL A 71 -17.66 -15.22 -13.96
CA VAL A 71 -17.54 -15.96 -12.69
C VAL A 71 -17.92 -15.06 -11.51
N ASP A 72 -18.71 -15.62 -10.60
CA ASP A 72 -19.08 -14.99 -9.34
C ASP A 72 -17.84 -14.87 -8.43
N PRO A 73 -17.46 -13.66 -7.97
CA PRO A 73 -16.38 -13.49 -6.98
C PRO A 73 -16.63 -14.22 -5.67
N ASP A 74 -17.88 -14.55 -5.36
CA ASP A 74 -18.30 -15.28 -4.16
C ASP A 74 -18.38 -16.81 -4.40
N ASP A 75 -17.85 -17.29 -5.53
CA ASP A 75 -17.85 -18.72 -5.85
C ASP A 75 -16.97 -19.52 -4.87
N GLN A 76 -17.59 -20.45 -4.15
CA GLN A 76 -16.93 -21.29 -3.14
C GLN A 76 -15.75 -22.10 -3.69
N ARG A 77 -15.66 -22.31 -5.02
CA ARG A 77 -14.52 -22.95 -5.67
C ARG A 77 -13.21 -22.20 -5.43
N TYR A 78 -13.23 -20.87 -5.29
CA TYR A 78 -12.04 -20.08 -4.98
C TYR A 78 -11.52 -20.34 -3.57
N SER A 79 -12.42 -20.30 -2.57
CA SER A 79 -12.06 -20.60 -1.18
C SER A 79 -11.59 -22.05 -1.00
N ALA A 80 -12.23 -23.00 -1.70
CA ALA A 80 -11.83 -24.40 -1.69
C ALA A 80 -10.46 -24.63 -2.35
N LEU A 81 -10.16 -23.95 -3.46
CA LEU A 81 -8.83 -24.05 -4.08
C LEU A 81 -7.76 -23.36 -3.23
N ALA A 82 -8.01 -22.17 -2.69
CA ALA A 82 -7.09 -21.48 -1.79
C ALA A 82 -6.72 -22.38 -0.59
N ALA A 83 -7.71 -23.07 -0.01
CA ALA A 83 -7.50 -24.06 1.04
C ALA A 83 -6.72 -25.31 0.55
N ALA A 84 -7.03 -25.83 -0.65
CA ALA A 84 -6.31 -26.98 -1.21
C ALA A 84 -4.83 -26.65 -1.50
N TRP A 85 -4.57 -25.46 -2.06
CA TRP A 85 -3.23 -24.93 -2.31
C TRP A 85 -2.48 -24.57 -1.03
N GLN A 86 -3.17 -24.39 0.10
CA GLN A 86 -2.53 -24.21 1.40
C GLN A 86 -1.97 -25.53 1.95
N ALA A 87 -2.62 -26.65 1.64
CA ALA A 87 -2.15 -27.98 2.06
C ALA A 87 -0.91 -28.44 1.29
N GLU A 88 -0.67 -27.91 0.08
CA GLU A 88 0.50 -28.24 -0.74
C GLU A 88 1.64 -27.24 -0.50
N GLN A 89 2.49 -27.50 0.50
CA GLN A 89 3.67 -26.69 0.86
C GLN A 89 4.76 -26.58 -0.25
N ASP A 90 4.58 -27.31 -1.37
CA ASP A 90 5.54 -27.45 -2.47
C ASP A 90 4.94 -27.30 -3.88
N ALA A 91 3.76 -26.68 -4.04
CA ALA A 91 3.08 -26.51 -5.33
C ALA A 91 3.75 -25.53 -6.31
N ASP A 92 5.02 -25.17 -6.09
CA ASP A 92 5.79 -24.16 -6.81
C ASP A 92 6.07 -24.55 -8.29
N GLU A 93 5.67 -25.76 -8.73
CA GLU A 93 5.99 -26.28 -10.07
C GLU A 93 4.84 -26.84 -10.91
N ASP A 94 3.70 -27.23 -10.33
CA ASP A 94 2.60 -27.83 -11.12
C ASP A 94 1.53 -26.78 -11.51
N ALA A 95 1.87 -25.94 -12.50
CA ALA A 95 0.87 -25.21 -13.30
C ALA A 95 -0.17 -26.16 -13.95
N ALA A 96 0.08 -27.47 -13.97
CA ALA A 96 -0.78 -28.47 -14.58
C ALA A 96 -2.04 -28.84 -13.77
N ARG A 97 -2.16 -28.43 -12.49
CA ARG A 97 -3.24 -28.90 -11.61
C ARG A 97 -4.40 -27.93 -11.39
N ILE A 98 -4.26 -26.65 -11.74
CA ILE A 98 -5.35 -25.68 -11.60
C ILE A 98 -6.23 -25.78 -12.86
N PRO A 99 -7.53 -26.11 -12.73
CA PRO A 99 -8.40 -26.36 -13.88
C PRO A 99 -8.40 -25.20 -14.88
N GLU A 100 -8.40 -25.53 -16.18
CA GLU A 100 -8.68 -24.56 -17.24
C GLU A 100 -10.08 -23.95 -16.99
N GLY A 101 -10.12 -22.63 -16.81
CA GLY A 101 -11.35 -21.89 -16.46
C GLY A 101 -11.52 -21.51 -14.99
N PHE A 102 -10.50 -21.70 -14.15
CA PHE A 102 -10.51 -21.23 -12.76
C PHE A 102 -10.26 -19.72 -12.61
N TRP A 103 -9.68 -19.05 -13.61
CA TRP A 103 -9.18 -17.68 -13.45
C TRP A 103 -10.27 -16.65 -13.76
N PRO A 104 -10.57 -15.71 -12.84
CA PRO A 104 -11.61 -14.70 -13.03
C PRO A 104 -11.21 -13.68 -14.09
N ASP A 105 -10.01 -13.12 -13.94
CA ASP A 105 -9.31 -12.31 -14.93
C ASP A 105 -7.82 -12.43 -14.65
N THR A 106 -7.03 -12.60 -15.72
CA THR A 106 -5.57 -12.69 -15.59
C THR A 106 -4.89 -11.34 -15.78
N SER A 107 -5.63 -10.29 -16.17
CA SER A 107 -5.07 -8.96 -16.43
C SER A 107 -4.33 -8.39 -15.22
N THR A 108 -3.26 -7.65 -15.48
CA THR A 108 -2.40 -7.07 -14.44
C THR A 108 -3.17 -6.16 -13.48
N GLY A 109 -4.17 -5.42 -13.99
CA GLY A 109 -5.00 -4.52 -13.21
C GLY A 109 -6.05 -5.23 -12.35
N TYR A 110 -6.30 -6.52 -12.60
CA TYR A 110 -7.38 -7.25 -11.93
C TYR A 110 -7.26 -7.18 -10.42
N ILE A 111 -6.08 -7.48 -9.84
CA ILE A 111 -5.90 -7.58 -8.38
C ILE A 111 -6.22 -6.29 -7.59
N TRP A 112 -6.40 -5.16 -8.28
CA TRP A 112 -6.68 -3.84 -7.69
C TRP A 112 -8.13 -3.36 -7.84
N ASP A 113 -8.99 -4.05 -8.59
CA ASP A 113 -10.42 -3.68 -8.78
C ASP A 113 -10.63 -2.17 -9.08
N GLY A 114 -11.67 -1.58 -8.50
CA GLY A 114 -11.96 -0.16 -8.49
C GLY A 114 -11.02 0.71 -7.65
N TRP A 115 -9.91 0.17 -7.11
CA TRP A 115 -8.93 0.99 -6.38
C TRP A 115 -8.00 1.77 -7.30
N LEU A 116 -7.77 1.32 -8.53
CA LEU A 116 -6.83 1.96 -9.47
C LEU A 116 -7.04 3.48 -9.61
N PRO A 117 -8.27 4.02 -9.76
CA PRO A 117 -8.48 5.46 -9.83
C PRO A 117 -8.04 6.21 -8.56
N LEU A 118 -8.36 5.66 -7.38
CA LEU A 118 -8.04 6.32 -6.11
C LEU A 118 -6.55 6.23 -5.77
N LEU A 119 -5.93 5.08 -6.05
CA LEU A 119 -4.48 4.90 -5.94
C LEU A 119 -3.75 5.86 -6.88
N ARG A 120 -4.10 5.90 -8.17
CA ARG A 120 -3.44 6.78 -9.16
C ARG A 120 -3.66 8.28 -8.91
N ALA A 121 -4.71 8.65 -8.17
CA ALA A 121 -4.98 10.03 -7.78
C ALA A 121 -4.18 10.49 -6.53
N ALA A 122 -3.52 9.56 -5.83
CA ALA A 122 -2.68 9.87 -4.68
C ALA A 122 -1.29 10.36 -5.10
N ASP A 123 -0.78 11.36 -4.38
CA ASP A 123 0.54 11.95 -4.63
C ASP A 123 1.68 10.97 -4.31
N CYS A 124 1.46 10.00 -3.41
CA CYS A 124 2.38 8.90 -3.11
C CYS A 124 1.63 7.62 -2.73
N ARG A 125 2.14 6.44 -3.13
CA ARG A 125 1.56 5.12 -2.85
C ARG A 125 2.60 4.21 -2.17
N ILE A 126 2.30 3.80 -0.94
CA ILE A 126 3.17 2.99 -0.06
C ILE A 126 2.51 1.61 0.14
N ALA A 127 3.29 0.55 0.00
CA ALA A 127 2.86 -0.83 0.25
C ALA A 127 3.87 -1.60 1.12
N ASN A 128 3.44 -2.58 1.91
CA ASN A 128 4.33 -3.64 2.37
C ASN A 128 4.34 -4.77 1.33
N LEU A 129 5.50 -5.05 0.73
CA LEU A 129 5.63 -6.15 -0.23
C LEU A 129 6.10 -7.40 0.50
N GLU A 130 5.14 -8.17 0.99
CA GLU A 130 5.36 -9.36 1.82
C GLU A 130 5.49 -10.63 0.95
N THR A 131 6.37 -10.55 -0.03
CA THR A 131 6.74 -11.68 -0.88
C THR A 131 8.08 -11.42 -1.56
N SER A 132 8.86 -12.47 -1.79
CA SER A 132 10.08 -12.40 -2.60
C SER A 132 9.74 -12.33 -4.10
N VAL A 133 10.30 -11.35 -4.82
CA VAL A 133 10.17 -11.22 -6.27
C VAL A 133 11.38 -11.84 -6.97
N THR A 134 11.32 -13.14 -7.23
CA THR A 134 12.49 -13.90 -7.67
C THR A 134 12.15 -15.15 -8.47
N ARG A 135 13.12 -15.61 -9.27
CA ARG A 135 13.17 -16.93 -9.91
C ARG A 135 14.05 -17.91 -9.13
N HIS A 136 14.78 -17.42 -8.12
CA HIS A 136 15.57 -18.25 -7.22
C HIS A 136 14.68 -19.32 -6.59
N ARG A 137 15.23 -20.53 -6.44
CA ARG A 137 14.46 -21.72 -6.05
C ARG A 137 14.81 -22.22 -4.67
N ASP A 138 16.01 -21.90 -4.18
CA ASP A 138 16.43 -22.40 -2.88
C ASP A 138 15.65 -21.65 -1.81
N LYS A 139 14.79 -22.41 -1.13
CA LYS A 139 13.94 -21.91 -0.05
C LYS A 139 14.77 -21.75 1.23
N TRP A 140 14.35 -20.83 2.10
CA TRP A 140 14.77 -20.85 3.48
C TRP A 140 14.18 -22.08 4.18
N PRO A 141 15.00 -22.93 4.81
CA PRO A 141 14.51 -24.19 5.38
C PRO A 141 13.59 -23.94 6.58
N ASN A 142 12.63 -24.85 6.80
CA ASN A 142 11.73 -24.86 7.97
C ASN A 142 10.84 -23.61 8.13
N GLN A 143 10.61 -22.85 7.07
CA GLN A 143 9.52 -21.87 7.04
C GLN A 143 8.19 -22.59 6.81
N ALA A 144 7.13 -22.13 7.47
CA ALA A 144 5.79 -22.69 7.26
C ALA A 144 5.32 -22.45 5.82
N PHE A 145 5.67 -21.29 5.25
CA PHE A 145 5.37 -20.89 3.89
C PHE A 145 6.53 -20.08 3.32
N ASN A 146 6.79 -20.24 2.03
CA ASN A 146 7.68 -19.37 1.26
C ASN A 146 6.90 -18.75 0.10
N PHE A 147 6.83 -17.42 0.03
CA PHE A 147 6.05 -16.69 -0.96
C PHE A 147 6.92 -16.14 -2.08
N ARG A 148 6.62 -16.59 -3.31
CA ARG A 148 7.38 -16.21 -4.50
C ARG A 148 6.51 -15.59 -5.58
N MET A 149 6.77 -14.34 -5.88
CA MET A 149 6.28 -13.71 -7.10
C MET A 149 7.34 -13.78 -8.20
N HIS A 150 6.99 -14.31 -9.37
CA HIS A 150 7.89 -14.30 -10.51
C HIS A 150 8.13 -12.85 -10.98
N PRO A 151 9.36 -12.42 -11.30
CA PRO A 151 9.67 -11.05 -11.74
C PRO A 151 8.94 -10.56 -13.01
N ALA A 152 8.28 -11.46 -13.75
CA ALA A 152 7.41 -11.12 -14.87
C ALA A 152 6.06 -10.52 -14.43
N ASN A 153 5.69 -10.67 -13.16
CA ASN A 153 4.49 -10.12 -12.56
C ASN A 153 4.72 -8.76 -11.87
N ILE A 154 5.93 -8.18 -11.98
CA ILE A 154 6.25 -6.90 -11.37
C ILE A 154 5.35 -5.75 -11.86
N ASP A 155 4.79 -5.90 -13.07
CA ASP A 155 3.85 -4.96 -13.65
C ASP A 155 2.56 -4.83 -12.82
N ALA A 156 2.22 -5.86 -12.03
CA ALA A 156 1.13 -5.86 -11.06
C ALA A 156 1.29 -4.74 -10.02
N LEU A 157 2.51 -4.35 -9.65
CA LEU A 157 2.74 -3.21 -8.77
C LEU A 157 2.70 -1.88 -9.55
N THR A 158 3.26 -1.86 -10.77
CA THR A 158 3.32 -0.62 -11.57
C THR A 158 1.96 -0.16 -12.08
N VAL A 159 1.00 -1.07 -12.31
CA VAL A 159 -0.34 -0.70 -12.81
C VAL A 159 -1.13 0.11 -11.77
N ALA A 160 -0.95 -0.19 -10.48
CA ALA A 160 -1.46 0.61 -9.37
C ALA A 160 -0.63 1.88 -9.13
N GLY A 161 0.54 1.95 -9.75
CA GLY A 161 1.54 2.97 -9.52
C GLY A 161 2.09 2.90 -8.11
N ILE A 162 2.46 1.75 -7.54
CA ILE A 162 3.15 1.80 -6.24
C ILE A 162 4.47 2.60 -6.37
N ASP A 163 4.72 3.57 -5.48
CA ASP A 163 6.00 4.33 -5.49
C ASP A 163 7.03 3.71 -4.55
N PHE A 164 6.57 3.16 -3.42
CA PHE A 164 7.42 2.57 -2.40
C PHE A 164 6.92 1.22 -1.91
N CYS A 165 7.86 0.28 -1.76
CA CYS A 165 7.65 -0.98 -1.05
C CYS A 165 8.52 -1.08 0.20
N SER A 166 7.90 -1.35 1.35
CA SER A 166 8.62 -1.86 2.51
C SER A 166 9.02 -3.31 2.24
N LEU A 167 10.30 -3.64 2.43
CA LEU A 167 10.83 -5.00 2.21
C LEU A 167 11.29 -5.70 3.47
N ALA A 168 11.43 -4.99 4.60
CA ALA A 168 11.70 -5.66 5.86
C ALA A 168 10.42 -6.36 6.35
N ASN A 169 10.37 -7.68 6.22
CA ASN A 169 9.30 -8.55 6.73
C ASN A 169 9.79 -10.02 6.83
N ASN A 170 8.97 -10.87 7.43
CA ASN A 170 9.06 -12.36 7.51
C ASN A 170 9.21 -13.10 6.18
N HIS A 171 9.02 -12.47 5.02
CA HIS A 171 9.02 -13.19 3.73
C HIS A 171 10.12 -12.74 2.76
N MET A 172 10.97 -11.80 3.16
CA MET A 172 11.99 -11.24 2.28
C MET A 172 13.15 -12.18 1.94
N LEU A 173 13.48 -13.10 2.85
CA LEU A 173 14.55 -14.08 2.67
C LEU A 173 14.00 -15.50 2.47
N ASP A 174 12.72 -15.63 2.13
CA ASP A 174 12.09 -16.90 1.77
C ASP A 174 12.88 -17.68 0.73
N PHE A 175 13.56 -16.97 -0.18
CA PHE A 175 14.39 -17.57 -1.22
C PHE A 175 15.85 -17.17 -1.09
N GLN A 176 16.34 -17.11 0.15
CA GLN A 176 17.72 -16.79 0.50
C GLN A 176 18.13 -15.36 0.06
N THR A 177 19.40 -15.02 0.26
CA THR A 177 19.92 -13.68 -0.03
C THR A 177 19.87 -13.34 -1.52
N GLU A 178 19.92 -14.35 -2.37
CA GLU A 178 19.81 -14.30 -3.83
C GLU A 178 18.40 -13.88 -4.24
N GLY A 179 17.36 -14.44 -3.60
CA GLY A 179 15.98 -14.03 -3.81
C GLY A 179 15.72 -12.59 -3.39
N MET A 180 16.26 -12.18 -2.24
CA MET A 180 16.21 -10.79 -1.79
C MET A 180 16.90 -9.84 -2.78
N ARG A 181 18.09 -10.19 -3.28
CA ARG A 181 18.81 -9.38 -4.29
C ARG A 181 18.04 -9.26 -5.61
N GLU A 182 17.44 -10.34 -6.12
CA GLU A 182 16.63 -10.28 -7.34
C GLU A 182 15.34 -9.47 -7.11
N THR A 183 14.79 -9.48 -5.89
CA THR A 183 13.66 -8.64 -5.49
C THR A 183 14.01 -7.16 -5.59
N MET A 184 15.11 -6.75 -4.96
CA MET A 184 15.64 -5.39 -5.03
C MET A 184 15.88 -4.96 -6.48
N ALA A 185 16.57 -5.80 -7.27
CA ALA A 185 16.86 -5.52 -8.68
C ALA A 185 15.58 -5.39 -9.53
N SER A 186 14.55 -6.19 -9.24
CA SER A 186 13.26 -6.16 -9.94
C SER A 186 12.52 -4.85 -9.70
N LEU A 187 12.51 -4.36 -8.45
CA LEU A 187 11.90 -3.07 -8.10
C LEU A 187 12.68 -1.88 -8.68
N THR A 188 14.02 -1.91 -8.58
CA THR A 188 14.88 -0.88 -9.19
C THR A 188 14.64 -0.75 -10.70
N ARG A 189 14.52 -1.88 -11.41
CA ARG A 189 14.29 -1.92 -12.87
C ARG A 189 13.02 -1.21 -13.31
N VAL A 190 11.98 -1.19 -12.47
CA VAL A 190 10.70 -0.52 -12.76
C VAL A 190 10.55 0.83 -12.05
N GLY A 191 11.59 1.28 -11.34
CA GLY A 191 11.60 2.57 -10.65
C GLY A 191 10.77 2.63 -9.37
N ILE A 192 10.39 1.49 -8.78
CA ILE A 192 9.76 1.44 -7.47
C ILE A 192 10.85 1.56 -6.40
N ARG A 193 10.71 2.51 -5.50
CA ARG A 193 11.63 2.73 -4.37
C ARG A 193 11.36 1.69 -3.27
N PHE A 194 12.36 1.38 -2.46
CA PHE A 194 12.20 0.43 -1.37
C PHE A 194 13.22 0.68 -0.26
N ALA A 195 12.93 0.16 0.93
CA ALA A 195 13.85 0.17 2.07
C ALA A 195 13.67 -1.10 2.91
N GLY A 196 14.58 -1.32 3.87
CA GLY A 196 14.46 -2.35 4.90
C GLY A 196 15.22 -3.64 4.63
N CYS A 197 15.92 -3.75 3.50
CA CYS A 197 16.84 -4.84 3.23
C CYS A 197 18.05 -4.34 2.42
N GLY A 198 19.18 -5.04 2.53
CA GLY A 198 20.40 -4.60 1.86
C GLY A 198 21.52 -5.63 1.89
N ARG A 199 22.62 -5.30 1.21
CA ARG A 199 23.85 -6.11 1.18
C ARG A 199 24.62 -6.07 2.51
N ASN A 200 24.30 -5.10 3.36
CA ASN A 200 24.80 -4.91 4.70
C ASN A 200 23.82 -4.02 5.49
N LEU A 201 24.12 -3.81 6.78
CA LEU A 201 23.32 -3.02 7.71
C LEU A 201 23.17 -1.57 7.27
N ALA A 202 24.21 -0.97 6.67
CA ALA A 202 24.16 0.40 6.19
C ALA A 202 23.12 0.56 5.07
N GLU A 203 23.07 -0.35 4.11
CA GLU A 203 22.05 -0.35 3.06
C GLU A 203 20.67 -0.73 3.60
N ALA A 204 20.57 -1.74 4.46
CA ALA A 204 19.29 -2.19 5.01
C ALA A 204 18.60 -1.09 5.85
N SER A 205 19.37 -0.34 6.63
CA SER A 205 18.87 0.76 7.49
C SER A 205 18.72 2.10 6.77
N ALA A 206 19.18 2.22 5.53
CA ALA A 206 19.05 3.45 4.76
C ALA A 206 17.60 3.71 4.36
N PRO A 207 17.14 4.97 4.38
CA PRO A 207 15.82 5.32 3.89
C PRO A 207 15.79 5.37 2.36
N ALA A 208 14.62 5.08 1.80
CA ALA A 208 14.29 5.54 0.46
C ALA A 208 13.78 6.97 0.48
N PHE A 209 13.99 7.71 -0.61
CA PHE A 209 13.44 9.05 -0.75
C PHE A 209 12.37 9.12 -1.83
N ILE A 210 11.25 9.78 -1.52
CA ILE A 210 10.21 10.15 -2.49
C ILE A 210 9.95 11.65 -2.38
N LYS A 211 9.96 12.34 -3.51
CA LYS A 211 9.60 13.75 -3.59
C LYS A 211 8.13 13.89 -3.93
N LEU A 212 7.39 14.62 -3.09
CA LEU A 212 5.99 14.96 -3.32
C LEU A 212 5.94 16.31 -4.04
N HIS A 213 5.22 16.35 -5.15
CA HIS A 213 5.05 17.54 -5.98
C HIS A 213 3.64 18.14 -5.85
N GLY A 214 2.94 17.85 -4.75
CA GLY A 214 1.50 18.04 -4.59
C GLY A 214 0.99 19.44 -4.94
N GLY A 215 0.03 19.47 -5.88
CA GLY A 215 -1.02 20.47 -6.09
C GLY A 215 -0.65 21.90 -6.49
N ASN A 216 0.49 22.44 -6.06
CA ASN A 216 0.86 23.84 -6.26
C ASN A 216 2.38 23.98 -6.37
N SER A 217 2.87 24.21 -7.60
CA SER A 217 4.30 24.38 -7.91
C SER A 217 4.96 25.59 -7.25
N SER A 218 4.18 26.45 -6.57
CA SER A 218 4.71 27.59 -5.80
C SER A 218 5.08 27.25 -4.35
N LEU A 219 4.71 26.07 -3.85
CA LEU A 219 5.14 25.59 -2.54
C LEU A 219 6.49 24.85 -2.64
N PRO A 220 7.32 24.90 -1.59
CA PRO A 220 8.57 24.15 -1.59
C PRO A 220 8.29 22.64 -1.61
N PRO A 221 9.21 21.83 -2.16
CA PRO A 221 9.00 20.40 -2.24
C PRO A 221 8.99 19.76 -0.84
N ILE A 222 8.09 18.78 -0.68
CA ILE A 222 8.11 17.88 0.47
C ILE A 222 8.81 16.60 0.05
N GLN A 223 9.69 16.09 0.89
CA GLN A 223 10.40 14.84 0.68
C GLN A 223 10.02 13.87 1.80
N LEU A 224 9.73 12.63 1.44
CA LEU A 224 9.55 11.54 2.38
C LEU A 224 10.88 10.78 2.47
N ALA A 225 11.38 10.57 3.68
CA ALA A 225 12.44 9.63 4.01
C ALA A 225 11.79 8.38 4.60
N LEU A 226 11.65 7.32 3.81
CA LEU A 226 10.94 6.10 4.17
C LEU A 226 11.93 5.06 4.68
N PHE A 227 11.87 4.79 5.98
CA PHE A 227 12.63 3.73 6.65
C PHE A 227 11.76 2.49 6.77
N SER A 228 12.35 1.31 6.61
CA SER A 228 11.68 0.05 6.86
C SER A 228 12.47 -0.82 7.83
N ALA A 229 11.78 -1.56 8.68
CA ALA A 229 12.37 -2.57 9.57
C ALA A 229 11.35 -3.65 9.94
N ALA A 230 11.85 -4.80 10.38
CA ALA A 230 11.05 -5.88 10.94
C ALA A 230 11.65 -6.39 12.24
N ASP A 231 10.86 -7.06 13.06
CA ASP A 231 11.33 -7.66 14.33
C ASP A 231 11.68 -9.15 14.22
N HIS A 232 11.43 -9.74 13.04
CA HIS A 232 11.74 -11.12 12.73
C HIS A 232 12.21 -11.30 11.27
N PHE A 233 13.03 -12.31 10.97
CA PHE A 233 13.73 -13.18 11.94
C PHE A 233 15.11 -12.61 12.30
N LYS A 234 15.60 -12.84 13.52
CA LYS A 234 16.91 -12.31 13.96
C LYS A 234 18.09 -12.83 13.13
N TYR A 235 18.00 -14.09 12.69
CA TYR A 235 19.01 -14.72 11.84
C TYR A 235 18.98 -14.21 10.39
N TRP A 236 18.03 -13.34 10.06
CA TRP A 236 17.96 -12.61 8.79
C TRP A 236 18.47 -11.19 8.89
N ALA A 237 18.87 -10.73 10.07
CA ALA A 237 19.35 -9.38 10.26
C ALA A 237 20.62 -9.13 9.43
N ALA A 238 20.63 -8.03 8.69
CA ALA A 238 21.83 -7.53 8.07
C ALA A 238 22.85 -7.17 9.15
N THR A 239 24.12 -7.50 8.90
CA THR A 239 25.25 -7.07 9.74
C THR A 239 26.09 -6.07 8.97
N GLU A 240 27.18 -5.59 9.58
CA GLU A 240 28.14 -4.71 8.88
C GLU A 240 28.64 -5.33 7.56
N ASP A 241 28.80 -6.65 7.53
CA ASP A 241 29.42 -7.37 6.41
C ASP A 241 28.50 -8.40 5.75
N SER A 242 27.27 -8.60 6.25
CA SER A 242 26.35 -9.61 5.72
C SER A 242 25.01 -9.03 5.26
N PRO A 243 24.45 -9.54 4.15
CA PRO A 243 23.15 -9.11 3.66
C PRO A 243 22.03 -9.52 4.61
N GLY A 244 20.92 -8.80 4.55
CA GLY A 244 19.72 -9.15 5.31
C GLY A 244 18.72 -8.00 5.42
N ILE A 245 17.78 -8.17 6.34
CA ILE A 245 16.78 -7.16 6.70
C ILE A 245 17.29 -6.20 7.78
N HIS A 246 16.73 -5.01 7.82
CA HIS A 246 16.92 -4.10 8.94
C HIS A 246 16.08 -4.58 10.12
N LEU A 247 16.75 -5.15 11.12
CA LEU A 247 16.11 -5.69 12.31
C LEU A 247 15.96 -4.60 13.37
N ILE A 248 14.72 -4.39 13.84
CA ILE A 248 14.44 -3.64 15.07
C ILE A 248 13.50 -4.52 15.90
N ASP A 249 14.01 -5.07 17.01
CA ASP A 249 13.21 -5.89 17.93
C ASP A 249 12.62 -5.01 19.04
N PRO A 250 11.29 -4.79 19.10
CA PRO A 250 10.65 -3.95 20.12
C PRO A 250 10.93 -4.41 21.55
N GLU A 251 11.17 -5.70 21.77
CA GLU A 251 11.44 -6.27 23.10
C GLU A 251 12.90 -6.07 23.53
N ARG A 252 13.80 -5.71 22.59
CA ARG A 252 15.25 -5.63 22.84
C ARG A 252 15.89 -4.31 22.42
N VAL A 253 15.14 -3.40 21.83
CA VAL A 253 15.65 -2.09 21.41
C VAL A 253 16.26 -1.35 22.59
N THR A 254 17.48 -0.84 22.41
CA THR A 254 18.22 -0.11 23.45
C THR A 254 18.28 1.39 23.13
N ASP A 255 18.70 2.19 24.12
CA ASP A 255 18.98 3.62 23.88
C ASP A 255 20.06 3.83 22.81
N THR A 256 21.03 2.92 22.71
CA THR A 256 22.05 2.97 21.65
C THR A 256 21.43 2.81 20.27
N ASP A 257 20.46 1.90 20.12
CA ASP A 257 19.76 1.68 18.86
C ASP A 257 18.89 2.90 18.51
N LEU A 258 18.15 3.44 19.47
CA LEU A 258 17.37 4.66 19.29
C LEU A 258 18.24 5.87 18.91
N ASN A 259 19.42 6.01 19.53
CA ASN A 259 20.35 7.07 19.17
C ASN A 259 20.92 6.90 17.75
N ARG A 260 21.16 5.65 17.32
CA ARG A 260 21.55 5.34 15.93
C ARG A 260 20.44 5.73 14.96
N ILE A 261 19.19 5.32 15.23
CA ILE A 261 18.02 5.65 14.40
C ILE A 261 17.82 7.16 14.33
N ALA A 262 17.90 7.87 15.46
CA ALA A 262 17.82 9.33 15.50
C ALA A 262 18.96 10.00 14.69
N GLY A 263 20.15 9.39 14.66
CA GLY A 263 21.25 9.81 13.77
C GLY A 263 20.89 9.68 12.30
N LEU A 264 20.33 8.54 11.90
CA LEU A 264 19.89 8.29 10.51
C LEU A 264 18.78 9.27 10.09
N VAL A 265 17.79 9.54 10.96
CA VAL A 265 16.73 10.51 10.67
C VAL A 265 17.28 11.92 10.50
N ARG A 266 18.20 12.36 11.38
CA ARG A 266 18.85 13.67 11.25
C ARG A 266 19.62 13.78 9.94
N ALA A 267 20.44 12.78 9.62
CA ALA A 267 21.18 12.75 8.36
C ALA A 267 20.24 12.80 7.14
N ALA A 268 19.13 12.06 7.16
CA ALA A 268 18.13 12.08 6.09
C ALA A 268 17.46 13.45 5.94
N LYS A 269 17.21 14.16 7.04
CA LYS A 269 16.62 15.51 7.04
C LYS A 269 17.58 16.59 6.51
N GLU A 270 18.89 16.31 6.50
CA GLU A 270 19.93 17.21 5.95
C GLU A 270 20.17 17.00 4.44
N ILE A 271 19.64 15.92 3.84
CA ILE A 271 19.84 15.65 2.40
C ILE A 271 19.08 16.69 1.56
N PRO A 272 19.76 17.38 0.63
CA PRO A 272 19.14 18.40 -0.21
C PRO A 272 18.02 17.86 -1.10
N HIS A 273 16.95 18.64 -1.26
CA HIS A 273 15.81 18.34 -2.15
C HIS A 273 16.12 18.47 -3.66
N THR A 274 17.40 18.58 -4.01
CA THR A 274 17.92 18.90 -5.35
C THR A 274 18.34 17.69 -6.16
N ASN A 275 18.35 16.48 -5.59
CA ASN A 275 18.83 15.31 -6.32
C ASN A 275 17.69 14.58 -7.04
N THR A 276 17.42 15.03 -8.26
CA THR A 276 16.98 14.15 -9.33
C THR A 276 18.05 13.06 -9.49
N THR A 277 17.86 11.90 -8.87
CA THR A 277 18.67 10.73 -9.24
C THR A 277 18.52 10.52 -10.75
N ALA A 278 19.56 10.07 -11.45
CA ALA A 278 19.52 9.85 -12.91
C ALA A 278 18.33 8.98 -13.39
N ALA A 279 17.67 8.25 -12.49
CA ALA A 279 16.44 7.51 -12.72
C ALA A 279 15.17 8.38 -12.90
N GLU A 280 15.10 9.59 -12.33
CA GLU A 280 13.97 10.51 -12.52
C GLU A 280 13.99 11.21 -13.89
N ALA A 281 15.17 11.39 -14.49
CA ALA A 281 15.32 11.89 -15.86
C ALA A 281 14.79 10.92 -16.94
N ALA A 282 14.43 9.69 -16.56
CA ALA A 282 14.00 8.62 -17.47
C ALA A 282 12.48 8.35 -17.46
N ARG A 283 11.67 9.10 -16.70
CA ARG A 283 10.21 9.04 -16.89
C ARG A 283 9.86 9.70 -18.23
N PRO A 284 9.11 9.04 -19.13
CA PRO A 284 8.63 9.73 -20.33
C PRO A 284 7.68 10.84 -19.88
N GLU A 285 8.06 12.09 -20.16
CA GLU A 285 7.17 13.23 -20.00
C GLU A 285 5.88 12.98 -20.80
N ALA A 286 4.73 13.19 -20.18
CA ALA A 286 3.47 13.27 -20.90
C ALA A 286 3.58 14.39 -21.95
N ALA A 287 3.19 14.09 -23.19
CA ALA A 287 3.38 14.95 -24.34
C ALA A 287 2.92 16.41 -24.10
N PRO A 288 3.73 17.43 -24.45
CA PRO A 288 3.36 18.82 -24.27
C PRO A 288 2.29 19.25 -25.28
N GLY A 289 1.21 19.86 -24.79
CA GLY A 289 0.27 20.63 -25.59
C GLY A 289 0.86 21.97 -26.04
N PRO A 290 0.25 22.64 -27.04
CA PRO A 290 0.88 23.76 -27.74
C PRO A 290 1.05 25.01 -26.86
N SER A 291 2.24 25.60 -26.97
CA SER A 291 2.77 26.76 -26.25
C SER A 291 2.10 28.09 -26.62
N SER A 292 1.90 28.96 -25.62
CA SER A 292 1.67 30.40 -25.78
C SER A 292 2.85 31.21 -25.21
N PRO A 293 3.12 32.43 -25.72
CA PRO A 293 4.40 33.09 -25.56
C PRO A 293 4.58 33.85 -24.23
N SER A 294 5.88 33.95 -23.89
CA SER A 294 6.55 34.64 -22.79
C SER A 294 5.98 36.00 -22.36
N ALA A 295 5.90 36.20 -21.03
CA ALA A 295 5.92 37.51 -20.39
C ALA A 295 7.13 37.60 -19.43
N ALA A 296 7.82 38.74 -19.50
CA ALA A 296 9.05 39.04 -18.80
C ALA A 296 8.84 39.25 -17.28
N ALA A 297 9.95 39.03 -16.56
CA ALA A 297 10.07 38.86 -15.12
C ALA A 297 9.64 40.05 -14.24
N SER A 298 9.15 39.72 -13.04
CA SER A 298 9.25 40.56 -11.84
C SER A 298 9.89 39.70 -10.73
N THR A 299 11.18 39.93 -10.47
CA THR A 299 11.94 39.30 -9.38
C THR A 299 11.69 40.05 -8.09
N VAL A 300 10.56 39.75 -7.46
CA VAL A 300 10.42 39.92 -6.01
C VAL A 300 11.24 38.79 -5.37
N PRO A 301 12.13 39.03 -4.40
CA PRO A 301 12.77 37.95 -3.65
C PRO A 301 11.67 37.27 -2.83
N THR A 302 11.03 36.27 -3.41
CA THR A 302 10.16 35.37 -2.66
C THR A 302 11.09 34.59 -1.76
N THR A 303 11.06 34.88 -0.47
CA THR A 303 11.59 34.02 0.58
C THR A 303 10.91 32.66 0.42
N THR A 304 11.52 31.80 -0.39
CA THR A 304 11.06 30.44 -0.58
C THR A 304 11.38 29.72 0.71
N LEU A 305 10.32 29.28 1.41
CA LEU A 305 10.46 28.37 2.54
C LEU A 305 11.37 27.21 2.10
N PRO A 306 12.32 26.75 2.93
CA PRO A 306 13.10 25.57 2.59
C PRO A 306 12.15 24.38 2.41
N GLY A 307 12.51 23.45 1.51
CA GLY A 307 11.83 22.16 1.45
C GLY A 307 11.90 21.44 2.79
N ARG A 308 11.02 20.45 2.98
CA ARG A 308 10.91 19.71 4.23
C ARG A 308 10.99 18.22 4.00
N THR A 309 11.84 17.54 4.76
CA THR A 309 11.89 16.07 4.81
C THR A 309 11.07 15.56 5.99
N LEU A 310 10.11 14.67 5.72
CA LEU A 310 9.34 13.93 6.72
C LEU A 310 9.89 12.51 6.86
N ALA A 311 10.11 12.06 8.08
CA ALA A 311 10.57 10.70 8.37
C ALA A 311 9.38 9.76 8.55
N VAL A 312 9.25 8.78 7.67
CA VAL A 312 8.19 7.77 7.67
C VAL A 312 8.78 6.42 8.02
N PHE A 313 8.25 5.74 9.03
CA PHE A 313 8.69 4.39 9.42
C PHE A 313 7.64 3.36 9.02
N CYS A 314 8.01 2.41 8.17
CA CYS A 314 7.21 1.25 7.77
C CYS A 314 7.72 0.00 8.51
N LEU A 315 6.98 -0.49 9.49
CA LEU A 315 7.42 -1.51 10.43
C LEU A 315 6.56 -2.76 10.31
N HIS A 316 7.22 -3.91 10.16
CA HIS A 316 6.58 -5.21 10.13
C HIS A 316 6.87 -5.91 11.47
N TRP A 317 5.91 -5.84 12.40
CA TRP A 317 6.19 -6.07 13.82
C TRP A 317 5.11 -6.88 14.56
N GLY A 318 5.53 -7.55 15.64
CA GLY A 318 4.65 -8.36 16.45
C GLY A 318 4.20 -9.65 15.75
N PRO A 319 3.37 -10.43 16.45
CA PRO A 319 2.86 -11.68 15.89
C PRO A 319 1.65 -11.45 14.99
N ASN A 320 1.49 -12.34 14.01
CA ASN A 320 0.26 -12.49 13.23
C ASN A 320 -0.94 -12.68 14.17
N TYR A 321 -2.09 -12.11 13.79
CA TYR A 321 -3.36 -12.27 14.50
C TYR A 321 -3.35 -11.80 15.97
N ALA A 322 -2.74 -10.64 16.24
CA ALA A 322 -2.91 -9.93 17.52
C ALA A 322 -3.85 -8.75 17.38
N TRP A 323 -4.89 -8.66 18.22
CA TRP A 323 -5.84 -7.53 18.19
C TRP A 323 -5.24 -6.18 18.63
N GLN A 324 -4.22 -6.21 19.47
CA GLN A 324 -3.60 -5.02 20.03
C GLN A 324 -2.08 -5.12 19.92
N PRO A 325 -1.37 -4.01 19.65
CA PRO A 325 0.08 -3.99 19.72
C PRO A 325 0.53 -4.28 21.16
N SER A 326 1.65 -4.99 21.31
CA SER A 326 2.24 -5.22 22.63
C SER A 326 2.70 -3.91 23.27
N ALA A 327 2.91 -3.92 24.59
CA ALA A 327 3.47 -2.76 25.28
C ALA A 327 4.86 -2.38 24.74
N ALA A 328 5.64 -3.36 24.27
CA ALA A 328 6.95 -3.13 23.67
C ALA A 328 6.85 -2.41 22.31
N ILE A 329 5.92 -2.85 21.45
CA ILE A 329 5.64 -2.18 20.17
C ILE A 329 5.20 -0.72 20.40
N ARG A 330 4.28 -0.49 21.35
CA ARG A 330 3.84 0.88 21.68
C ARG A 330 4.99 1.76 22.18
N ARG A 331 5.84 1.23 23.08
CA ARG A 331 7.03 1.96 23.57
C ARG A 331 8.00 2.29 22.44
N LEU A 332 8.25 1.35 21.52
CA LEU A 332 9.10 1.61 20.35
C LEU A 332 8.49 2.70 19.46
N ALA A 333 7.20 2.60 19.13
CA ALA A 333 6.52 3.59 18.29
C ALA A 333 6.59 5.01 18.91
N HIS A 334 6.33 5.13 20.22
CA HIS A 334 6.47 6.39 20.94
C HIS A 334 7.91 6.90 20.95
N ALA A 335 8.90 6.02 21.15
CA ALA A 335 10.31 6.40 21.10
C ALA A 335 10.76 6.87 19.70
N LEU A 336 10.24 6.28 18.62
CA LEU A 336 10.53 6.75 17.26
C LEU A 336 10.02 8.19 17.05
N VAL A 337 8.83 8.52 17.57
CA VAL A 337 8.29 9.88 17.53
C VAL A 337 9.11 10.81 18.43
N ASP A 338 9.20 10.50 19.73
CA ASP A 338 9.73 11.41 20.76
C ASP A 338 11.25 11.59 20.70
N ARG A 339 11.98 10.54 20.31
CA ARG A 339 13.46 10.52 20.34
C ARG A 339 14.09 10.58 18.96
N CYS A 340 13.44 10.00 17.94
CA CYS A 340 14.01 9.88 16.60
C CYS A 340 13.45 10.90 15.61
N GLY A 341 12.31 11.54 15.92
CA GLY A 341 11.70 12.55 15.06
C GLY A 341 10.97 11.95 13.86
N ALA A 342 10.31 10.79 14.06
CA ALA A 342 9.35 10.24 13.11
C ALA A 342 8.14 11.18 12.95
N ASP A 343 7.71 11.37 11.71
CA ASP A 343 6.55 12.18 11.34
C ASP A 343 5.33 11.31 10.98
N LEU A 344 5.54 10.00 10.76
CA LEU A 344 4.51 8.97 10.52
C LEU A 344 5.07 7.58 10.82
N VAL A 345 4.28 6.72 11.45
CA VAL A 345 4.60 5.30 11.64
C VAL A 345 3.48 4.43 11.07
N ILE A 346 3.85 3.46 10.24
CA ILE A 346 2.97 2.53 9.53
C ILE A 346 3.38 1.11 9.90
N GLY A 347 2.48 0.39 10.55
CA GLY A 347 2.66 -1.00 10.97
C GLY A 347 1.96 -1.99 10.03
N THR A 348 2.50 -3.22 10.01
CA THR A 348 1.99 -4.41 9.32
C THR A 348 2.35 -5.68 10.14
N SER A 349 2.08 -6.89 9.62
CA SER A 349 2.32 -8.22 10.23
C SER A 349 1.13 -8.83 10.98
N ALA A 350 0.21 -8.03 11.51
CA ALA A 350 -0.94 -8.61 12.19
C ALA A 350 -1.93 -9.31 11.22
N HIS A 351 -1.82 -9.07 9.90
CA HIS A 351 -2.72 -9.47 8.81
C HIS A 351 -4.16 -8.94 8.91
N HIS A 352 -4.51 -8.28 10.00
CA HIS A 352 -5.78 -7.55 10.15
C HIS A 352 -5.52 -6.15 10.71
N ILE A 353 -6.57 -5.33 10.72
CA ILE A 353 -6.50 -3.93 11.16
C ILE A 353 -6.20 -3.82 12.67
N GLN A 354 -5.25 -2.97 13.03
CA GLN A 354 -5.10 -2.49 14.41
C GLN A 354 -5.45 -1.00 14.51
N GLY A 355 -5.58 -0.52 15.74
CA GLY A 355 -5.94 0.87 16.01
C GLY A 355 -4.92 1.88 15.48
N VAL A 356 -5.38 3.11 15.29
CA VAL A 356 -4.54 4.27 15.01
C VAL A 356 -4.44 5.13 16.26
N GLU A 357 -3.23 5.49 16.64
CA GLU A 357 -2.94 6.42 17.73
C GLU A 357 -2.43 7.75 17.15
N CYS A 358 -2.82 8.89 17.72
CA CYS A 358 -2.17 10.18 17.47
C CYS A 358 -1.30 10.50 18.69
N HIS A 359 -0.01 10.22 18.60
CA HIS A 359 0.95 10.46 19.68
C HIS A 359 1.70 11.76 19.41
N HIS A 360 1.50 12.78 20.27
CA HIS A 360 2.08 14.12 20.10
C HIS A 360 1.86 14.73 18.69
N GLY A 361 0.69 14.52 18.11
CA GLY A 361 0.34 15.00 16.76
C GLY A 361 0.87 14.14 15.62
N THR A 362 1.58 13.04 15.92
CA THR A 362 2.09 12.09 14.92
C THR A 362 1.17 10.88 14.82
N PRO A 363 0.64 10.55 13.64
CA PRO A 363 -0.14 9.34 13.43
C PRO A 363 0.73 8.08 13.50
N ILE A 364 0.26 7.08 14.25
CA ILE A 364 0.82 5.74 14.36
C ILE A 364 -0.28 4.75 13.96
N LEU A 365 -0.15 4.14 12.79
CA LEU A 365 -1.01 3.05 12.32
C LEU A 365 -0.37 1.75 12.80
N TYR A 366 -0.95 1.02 13.74
CA TYR A 366 -0.26 -0.16 14.30
C TYR A 366 -0.29 -1.40 13.39
N SER A 367 -1.32 -1.55 12.56
CA SER A 367 -1.38 -2.54 11.49
C SER A 367 -2.42 -2.11 10.46
N CYS A 368 -2.01 -2.09 9.19
CA CYS A 368 -2.90 -1.80 8.06
C CYS A 368 -3.69 -3.03 7.56
N GLY A 369 -3.30 -4.23 8.00
CA GLY A 369 -3.88 -5.51 7.57
C GLY A 369 -3.55 -5.88 6.12
N ASP A 370 -4.11 -7.00 5.65
CA ASP A 370 -3.89 -7.44 4.27
C ASP A 370 -4.65 -6.52 3.29
N PHE A 371 -4.00 -6.15 2.19
CA PHE A 371 -4.65 -5.44 1.09
C PHE A 371 -4.87 -6.35 -0.11
N ILE A 372 -3.85 -7.13 -0.46
CA ILE A 372 -3.93 -8.22 -1.45
C ILE A 372 -3.33 -9.45 -0.80
N ASP A 373 -4.11 -10.51 -0.73
CA ASP A 373 -3.69 -11.79 -0.19
C ASP A 373 -4.57 -12.90 -0.80
N ASP A 374 -4.05 -14.12 -0.75
CA ASP A 374 -4.75 -15.35 -1.12
C ASP A 374 -4.61 -16.44 -0.06
N TYR A 375 -4.27 -16.03 1.17
CA TYR A 375 -4.33 -16.86 2.36
C TYR A 375 -5.77 -17.16 2.79
N ARG A 376 -5.90 -18.17 3.66
CA ARG A 376 -7.20 -18.55 4.22
C ARG A 376 -7.73 -17.40 5.09
N VAL A 377 -9.01 -17.11 4.89
CA VAL A 377 -9.74 -16.16 5.73
C VAL A 377 -9.89 -16.72 7.14
N ASP A 378 -9.43 -15.95 8.12
CA ASP A 378 -9.72 -16.17 9.53
C ASP A 378 -11.09 -15.58 9.89
N GLU A 379 -11.99 -16.41 10.43
CA GLU A 379 -13.36 -16.00 10.73
C GLU A 379 -13.45 -14.96 11.85
N GLU A 380 -12.49 -14.95 12.78
CA GLU A 380 -12.46 -14.01 13.90
C GLU A 380 -11.77 -12.70 13.49
N TYR A 381 -10.55 -12.80 12.95
CA TYR A 381 -9.71 -11.66 12.63
C TYR A 381 -10.11 -10.97 11.34
N ARG A 382 -10.79 -11.68 10.43
CA ARG A 382 -11.23 -11.16 9.13
C ARG A 382 -10.07 -10.48 8.39
N ASN A 383 -8.98 -11.20 8.21
CA ASN A 383 -7.82 -10.72 7.45
C ASN A 383 -8.17 -10.40 5.98
N ASP A 384 -9.33 -10.86 5.50
CA ASP A 384 -9.93 -10.44 4.24
C ASP A 384 -10.49 -9.00 4.26
N LEU A 385 -10.61 -8.34 5.41
CA LEU A 385 -11.19 -7.00 5.54
C LEU A 385 -10.16 -5.99 6.07
N SER A 386 -9.97 -4.92 5.32
CA SER A 386 -9.03 -3.85 5.68
C SER A 386 -9.50 -2.48 5.14
N PHE A 387 -8.58 -1.53 5.04
CA PHE A 387 -8.84 -0.24 4.42
C PHE A 387 -7.73 0.13 3.44
N LEU A 388 -8.06 0.91 2.41
CA LEU A 388 -7.10 1.86 1.88
C LEU A 388 -7.02 3.05 2.84
N PHE A 389 -5.83 3.30 3.38
CA PHE A 389 -5.57 4.44 4.26
C PHE A 389 -5.06 5.61 3.43
N GLN A 390 -5.85 6.68 3.33
CA GLN A 390 -5.47 7.90 2.64
C GLN A 390 -5.12 8.97 3.67
N LEU A 391 -3.83 9.23 3.86
CA LEU A 391 -3.35 10.28 4.74
C LEU A 391 -3.37 11.62 4.01
N HIS A 392 -3.90 12.64 4.68
CA HIS A 392 -3.95 14.01 4.20
C HIS A 392 -2.86 14.82 4.90
N LEU A 393 -1.94 15.36 4.10
CA LEU A 393 -0.84 16.21 4.54
C LEU A 393 -1.14 17.64 4.09
N ASP A 394 -1.13 18.58 5.04
CA ASP A 394 -1.15 20.00 4.70
C ASP A 394 0.21 20.38 4.09
N PRO A 395 0.25 20.80 2.81
CA PRO A 395 1.51 21.08 2.14
C PRO A 395 2.23 22.33 2.68
N VAL A 396 1.57 23.17 3.49
CA VAL A 396 2.17 24.36 4.10
C VAL A 396 2.81 24.04 5.45
N SER A 397 2.05 23.49 6.39
CA SER A 397 2.59 23.13 7.71
C SER A 397 3.43 21.84 7.70
N CYS A 398 3.25 21.00 6.68
CA CYS A 398 3.79 19.63 6.61
C CYS A 398 3.33 18.76 7.80
N CYS A 399 2.13 19.02 8.32
CA CYS A 399 1.48 18.20 9.33
C CYS A 399 0.38 17.34 8.70
N PHE A 400 0.24 16.10 9.18
CA PHE A 400 -0.90 15.26 8.83
C PHE A 400 -2.16 15.80 9.51
N THR A 401 -3.23 15.99 8.74
CA THR A 401 -4.48 16.61 9.21
C THR A 401 -5.61 15.61 9.39
N SER A 402 -5.67 14.60 8.52
CA SER A 402 -6.64 13.51 8.66
C SER A 402 -6.20 12.23 7.95
N ILE A 403 -6.90 11.14 8.24
CA ILE A 403 -6.77 9.85 7.57
C ILE A 403 -8.15 9.39 7.11
N GLY A 404 -8.35 9.30 5.80
CA GLY A 404 -9.50 8.64 5.19
C GLY A 404 -9.33 7.13 5.18
N LEU A 405 -10.35 6.40 5.64
CA LEU A 405 -10.35 4.93 5.75
C LEU A 405 -11.41 4.36 4.81
N PHE A 406 -10.99 3.90 3.64
CA PHE A 406 -11.88 3.39 2.61
C PHE A 406 -11.95 1.86 2.69
N PRO A 407 -13.12 1.26 2.99
CA PRO A 407 -13.25 -0.18 3.20
C PRO A 407 -12.75 -0.99 2.02
N ASN A 408 -11.90 -1.98 2.30
CA ASN A 408 -11.43 -2.98 1.36
C ASN A 408 -11.88 -4.38 1.82
N ALA A 409 -12.16 -5.23 0.84
CA ALA A 409 -12.32 -6.66 1.05
C ALA A 409 -11.51 -7.44 0.04
N ILE A 410 -10.91 -8.55 0.45
CA ILE A 410 -10.17 -9.45 -0.43
C ILE A 410 -11.12 -10.57 -0.84
N ARG A 411 -11.31 -10.74 -2.15
CA ARG A 411 -12.15 -11.81 -2.72
C ARG A 411 -11.65 -12.17 -4.10
N ALA A 412 -11.77 -13.44 -4.47
CA ALA A 412 -11.32 -13.94 -5.77
C ALA A 412 -9.90 -13.45 -6.16
N LEU A 413 -8.94 -13.44 -5.22
CA LEU A 413 -7.55 -13.03 -5.45
C LEU A 413 -7.35 -11.53 -5.77
N GLN A 414 -8.30 -10.68 -5.36
CA GLN A 414 -8.34 -9.26 -5.68
C GLN A 414 -8.73 -8.42 -4.45
N ALA A 415 -8.08 -7.27 -4.28
CA ALA A 415 -8.53 -6.20 -3.40
C ALA A 415 -9.77 -5.54 -4.01
N SER A 416 -10.89 -5.48 -3.30
CA SER A 416 -12.17 -5.04 -3.85
C SER A 416 -12.80 -3.88 -3.08
N THR A 417 -13.36 -2.96 -3.86
CA THR A 417 -14.22 -1.87 -3.36
C THR A 417 -15.63 -2.35 -3.02
N GLY A 418 -15.98 -3.59 -3.39
CA GLY A 418 -17.30 -4.22 -3.25
C GLY A 418 -17.72 -4.60 -1.83
N VAL A 419 -17.29 -3.87 -0.80
CA VAL A 419 -17.57 -4.19 0.61
C VAL A 419 -19.07 -4.05 0.91
N SER A 420 -19.68 -5.15 1.37
CA SER A 420 -21.10 -5.23 1.70
C SER A 420 -21.46 -4.31 2.87
N GLY A 421 -22.76 -4.04 3.05
CA GLY A 421 -23.23 -3.21 4.16
C GLY A 421 -22.91 -3.80 5.54
N GLU A 422 -22.85 -5.12 5.66
CA GLU A 422 -22.53 -5.81 6.92
C GLU A 422 -21.04 -5.75 7.24
N GLU A 423 -20.19 -6.12 6.28
CA GLU A 423 -18.73 -6.03 6.39
C GLU A 423 -18.30 -4.60 6.73
N ARG A 424 -18.91 -3.61 6.07
CA ARG A 424 -18.63 -2.20 6.34
C ARG A 424 -19.00 -1.79 7.76
N ARG A 425 -20.16 -2.23 8.27
CA ARG A 425 -20.55 -1.96 9.67
C ARG A 425 -19.58 -2.63 10.64
N TRP A 426 -19.14 -3.85 10.34
CA TRP A 426 -18.15 -4.57 11.14
C TRP A 426 -16.81 -3.82 11.17
N LEU A 427 -16.25 -3.49 10.00
CA LEU A 427 -15.00 -2.74 9.85
C LEU A 427 -15.05 -1.42 10.62
N TYR A 428 -16.14 -0.67 10.46
CA TYR A 428 -16.28 0.63 11.11
C TYR A 428 -16.45 0.56 12.62
N ALA A 429 -17.20 -0.42 13.11
CA ALA A 429 -17.34 -0.66 14.55
C ALA A 429 -15.99 -1.07 15.16
N ARG A 430 -15.29 -2.01 14.50
CA ARG A 430 -13.99 -2.51 14.93
C ARG A 430 -12.94 -1.39 14.97
N MET A 431 -12.82 -0.62 13.89
CA MET A 431 -11.85 0.46 13.83
C MET A 431 -12.10 1.55 14.89
N ARG A 432 -13.36 1.90 15.14
CA ARG A 432 -13.74 2.83 16.22
C ARG A 432 -13.37 2.31 17.60
N GLN A 433 -13.60 1.03 17.85
CA GLN A 433 -13.23 0.40 19.12
C GLN A 433 -11.72 0.41 19.33
N LEU A 434 -10.95 -0.02 18.31
CA LEU A 434 -9.50 -0.12 18.38
C LEU A 434 -8.84 1.27 18.55
N CYS A 435 -9.25 2.26 17.75
CA CYS A 435 -8.78 3.63 17.88
C CYS A 435 -9.22 4.27 19.21
N GLY A 436 -10.46 4.01 19.64
CA GLY A 436 -11.01 4.53 20.89
C GLY A 436 -10.25 4.05 22.12
N ALA A 437 -9.76 2.81 22.11
CA ALA A 437 -8.88 2.26 23.15
C ALA A 437 -7.53 2.99 23.27
N MET A 438 -7.14 3.74 22.22
CA MET A 438 -5.92 4.56 22.17
C MET A 438 -6.22 6.06 22.29
N GLY A 439 -7.48 6.45 22.53
CA GLY A 439 -7.90 7.85 22.63
C GLY A 439 -8.14 8.57 21.29
N THR A 440 -8.00 7.88 20.16
CA THR A 440 -8.20 8.46 18.83
C THR A 440 -9.67 8.40 18.42
N LYS A 441 -10.22 9.54 17.97
CA LYS A 441 -11.62 9.65 17.55
C LYS A 441 -11.78 9.39 16.06
N VAL A 442 -12.68 8.47 15.72
CA VAL A 442 -13.01 8.13 14.32
C VAL A 442 -14.44 8.56 13.97
N ARG A 443 -14.58 9.42 12.97
CA ARG A 443 -15.86 10.00 12.51
C ARG A 443 -16.30 9.36 11.20
N ALA A 444 -17.60 9.35 10.95
CA ALA A 444 -18.12 9.11 9.60
C ALA A 444 -18.25 10.46 8.90
N VAL A 445 -17.76 10.56 7.67
CA VAL A 445 -17.74 11.82 6.91
C VAL A 445 -19.15 12.23 6.46
N ASP A 446 -20.03 11.27 6.22
CA ASP A 446 -21.42 11.54 5.85
C ASP A 446 -22.37 10.37 6.20
N ARG A 447 -23.67 10.57 5.94
CA ARG A 447 -24.71 9.53 6.05
C ARG A 447 -24.58 8.44 4.98
N SER A 448 -23.77 8.65 3.94
CA SER A 448 -23.54 7.67 2.87
C SER A 448 -22.56 6.58 3.31
N LEU A 449 -21.86 6.77 4.44
CA LEU A 449 -20.94 5.78 5.04
C LEU A 449 -19.90 5.30 4.02
N ARG A 450 -19.47 6.16 3.09
CA ARG A 450 -18.51 5.81 2.03
C ARG A 450 -17.13 5.47 2.58
N HIS A 451 -16.69 6.20 3.60
CA HIS A 451 -15.44 5.98 4.33
C HIS A 451 -15.56 6.54 5.75
N LEU A 452 -14.62 6.17 6.63
CA LEU A 452 -14.40 6.85 7.91
C LEU A 452 -13.27 7.88 7.78
N GLU A 453 -13.25 8.82 8.70
CA GLU A 453 -12.18 9.81 8.82
C GLU A 453 -11.68 9.88 10.26
N ILE A 454 -10.36 9.85 10.42
CA ILE A 454 -9.66 10.20 11.65
C ILE A 454 -9.15 11.62 11.49
N VAL A 455 -9.55 12.52 12.39
CA VAL A 455 -9.00 13.89 12.44
C VAL A 455 -7.86 13.89 13.44
N LEU A 456 -6.69 14.38 13.04
CA LEU A 456 -5.43 14.30 13.79
C LEU A 456 -5.17 15.54 14.65
#